data_AF-A0A537XX58-F1
#
_entry.id   AF-A0A537XX58-F1
#
_cell.length_a   1.000
_cell.length_b   1.000
_cell.length_c   1.000
_cell.angle_alpha   90.00
_cell.angle_beta   90.00
_cell.angle_gamma   90.00
#
_symmetry.space_group_name_H-M   'P 1'
#
loop_
_entity.id
_entity.type
_entity.pdbx_description
1 polymer ?
#
loop_
_entity_poly.entity_id
_entity_poly.type
_entity_poly.pdbx_seq_one_letter_code
_entity_poly.pdbx_strand_id
1 'polypeptide(L)'
;MKPGRPPLPNPETVGGAFASSSRLLALRKLAQRACNDPRRMEARKAEAKIMEMMPFRVWLSCTAVARLIGTPDDRKTRARLDRLASDRKIERKREQGIHGPVYLFRRIS
;
A
#
# COMPACT_ATOMS: atom_id res chain seq x y z
N MET A 1 -5.32 -60.00 -4.23
CA MET A 1 -6.64 -59.56 -3.73
C MET A 1 -6.47 -58.15 -3.14
N LYS A 2 -7.21 -57.16 -3.65
CA LYS A 2 -7.07 -55.74 -3.28
C LYS A 2 -7.90 -55.42 -2.03
N PRO A 3 -7.39 -54.64 -1.05
CA PRO A 3 -8.23 -54.16 0.05
C PRO A 3 -9.17 -53.06 -0.47
N GLY A 4 -10.42 -53.13 -0.02
CA GLY A 4 -11.50 -52.22 -0.41
C GLY A 4 -11.23 -50.77 -0.04
N ARG A 5 -11.64 -49.87 -0.94
CA ARG A 5 -11.56 -48.42 -0.78
C ARG A 5 -12.61 -47.99 0.26
N PRO A 6 -12.27 -47.23 1.31
CA PRO A 6 -13.29 -46.66 2.21
C PRO A 6 -14.07 -45.56 1.49
N PRO A 7 -15.37 -45.36 1.83
CA PRO A 7 -16.20 -44.37 1.16
C PRO A 7 -15.75 -42.94 1.50
N LEU A 8 -15.86 -42.05 0.52
CA LEU A 8 -15.60 -40.62 0.69
C LEU A 8 -16.67 -40.00 1.62
N PRO A 9 -16.30 -39.10 2.54
CA PRO A 9 -17.28 -38.40 3.35
C PRO A 9 -17.97 -37.30 2.53
N ASN A 10 -19.30 -37.35 2.50
CA ASN A 10 -20.18 -36.33 1.93
C ASN A 10 -20.05 -34.99 2.68
N PRO A 11 -20.21 -33.84 2.01
CA PRO A 11 -19.97 -32.53 2.60
C PRO A 11 -21.23 -31.93 3.24
N GLU A 12 -22.01 -32.68 4.03
CA GLU A 12 -23.25 -32.14 4.61
C GLU A 12 -23.55 -32.75 5.98
N THR A 13 -23.00 -32.18 7.06
CA THR A 13 -23.69 -32.07 8.36
C THR A 13 -22.99 -31.00 9.21
N VAL A 14 -23.79 -29.99 9.52
CA VAL A 14 -23.53 -28.83 10.38
C VAL A 14 -23.19 -29.23 11.81
N GLY A 15 -22.13 -28.63 12.37
CA GLY A 15 -21.84 -28.71 13.81
C GLY A 15 -20.41 -28.29 14.16
N GLY A 16 -20.14 -26.99 14.24
CA GLY A 16 -18.79 -26.54 14.63
C GLY A 16 -18.57 -25.03 14.68
N ALA A 17 -19.44 -24.29 15.36
CA ALA A 17 -19.33 -22.83 15.48
C ALA A 17 -18.09 -22.30 16.25
N PHE A 18 -17.21 -23.17 16.76
CA PHE A 18 -16.10 -22.76 17.65
C PHE A 18 -14.70 -22.82 17.03
N ALA A 19 -14.48 -23.53 15.92
CA ALA A 19 -13.16 -23.59 15.26
C ALA A 19 -12.92 -22.45 14.25
N SER A 20 -14.00 -21.83 13.75
CA SER A 20 -13.92 -20.74 12.77
C SER A 20 -13.54 -19.39 13.42
N SER A 21 -13.95 -19.18 14.68
CA SER A 21 -13.72 -17.93 15.40
C SER A 21 -12.26 -17.71 15.80
N SER A 22 -11.53 -18.76 16.20
CA SER A 22 -10.12 -18.68 16.58
C SER A 22 -9.19 -18.40 15.38
N ARG A 23 -9.45 -19.04 14.23
CA ARG A 23 -8.77 -18.71 12.96
C ARG A 23 -9.09 -17.29 12.49
N LEU A 24 -10.36 -16.88 12.55
CA LEU A 24 -10.73 -15.50 12.21
C LEU A 24 -10.10 -14.46 13.15
N LEU A 25 -10.01 -14.76 14.45
CA LEU A 25 -9.31 -13.91 15.42
C LEU A 25 -7.80 -13.87 15.18
N ALA A 26 -7.18 -15.00 14.83
CA ALA A 26 -5.76 -15.06 14.48
C ALA A 26 -5.47 -14.27 13.19
N LEU A 27 -6.31 -14.42 12.17
CA LEU A 27 -6.23 -13.65 10.92
C LEU A 27 -6.46 -12.16 11.16
N ARG A 28 -7.45 -11.78 11.99
CA ARG A 28 -7.67 -10.39 12.40
C ARG A 28 -6.48 -9.84 13.18
N LYS A 29 -5.90 -10.59 14.13
CA LYS A 29 -4.70 -10.18 14.87
C LYS A 29 -3.47 -10.04 13.96
N LEU A 30 -3.31 -10.92 12.98
CA LEU A 30 -2.25 -10.83 11.97
C LEU A 30 -2.45 -9.63 11.04
N ALA A 31 -3.68 -9.38 10.59
CA ALA A 31 -4.02 -8.19 9.80
C ALA A 31 -3.83 -6.90 10.62
N GLN A 32 -4.19 -6.91 11.90
CA GLN A 32 -3.98 -5.78 12.83
C GLN A 32 -2.48 -5.50 13.01
N ARG A 33 -1.65 -6.54 13.20
CA ARG A 33 -0.20 -6.43 13.27
C ARG A 33 0.42 -5.94 11.96
N ALA A 34 -0.10 -6.40 10.81
CA ALA A 34 0.35 -5.96 9.49
C ALA A 34 -0.09 -4.52 9.14
N CYS A 35 -1.13 -4.00 9.81
CA CYS A 35 -1.56 -2.60 9.72
C CYS A 35 -0.75 -1.70 10.66
N ASN A 36 -0.39 -2.21 11.85
CA ASN A 36 0.42 -1.53 12.86
C ASN A 36 1.93 -1.69 12.68
N ASP A 37 2.39 -2.24 11.55
CA ASP A 37 3.81 -2.23 11.23
C ASP A 37 4.28 -0.76 11.23
N PRO A 38 5.20 -0.37 12.14
CA PRO A 38 5.66 1.01 12.27
C PRO A 38 6.14 1.57 10.93
N ARG A 39 6.75 0.73 10.08
CA ARG A 39 7.27 1.15 8.77
C ARG A 39 6.16 1.50 7.80
N ARG A 40 5.02 0.80 7.86
CA ARG A 40 3.85 1.11 7.03
C ARG A 40 3.12 2.35 7.50
N MET A 41 3.02 2.55 8.82
CA MET A 41 2.42 3.75 9.39
C MET A 41 3.24 4.99 9.01
N GLU A 42 4.56 4.93 9.15
CA GLU A 42 5.47 6.01 8.74
C GLU A 42 5.43 6.26 7.22
N ALA A 43 5.26 5.21 6.40
CA ALA A 43 5.06 5.38 4.97
C ALA A 43 3.77 6.16 4.66
N ARG A 44 2.65 5.83 5.30
CA ARG A 44 1.38 6.54 5.14
C ARG A 44 1.45 7.99 5.62
N LYS A 45 2.09 8.24 6.76
CA LYS A 45 2.31 9.61 7.27
C LYS A 45 3.09 10.46 6.28
N ALA A 46 4.13 9.89 5.67
CA ALA A 46 4.91 10.60 4.67
C ALA A 46 4.13 10.84 3.38
N GLU A 47 3.34 9.86 2.92
CA GLU A 47 2.44 10.04 1.76
C GLU A 47 1.41 11.14 2.02
N ALA A 48 0.79 11.16 3.20
CA ALA A 48 -0.11 12.23 3.62
C ALA A 48 0.59 13.60 3.64
N LYS A 49 1.80 13.66 4.21
CA LYS A 49 2.61 14.89 4.22
C LYS A 49 2.98 15.37 2.82
N ILE A 50 3.26 14.45 1.89
CA ILE A 50 3.50 14.79 0.47
C ILE A 50 2.25 15.43 -0.12
N MET A 51 1.07 14.83 0.07
CA MET A 51 -0.20 15.37 -0.45
C MET A 51 -0.58 16.71 0.19
N GLU A 52 -0.27 16.91 1.47
CA GLU A 52 -0.54 18.16 2.19
C GLU A 52 0.38 19.29 1.73
N MET A 53 1.67 19.02 1.58
CA MET A 53 2.66 20.04 1.29
C MET A 53 2.78 20.33 -0.20
N MET A 54 2.47 19.37 -1.08
CA MET A 54 2.61 19.59 -2.52
C MET A 54 1.63 20.66 -3.03
N PRO A 55 2.14 21.70 -3.72
CA PRO A 55 1.28 22.69 -4.35
C PRO A 55 0.40 22.06 -5.43
N PHE A 56 -0.87 22.45 -5.42
CA PHE A 56 -1.86 21.97 -6.39
C PHE A 56 -1.53 22.46 -7.80
N ARG A 57 -1.60 21.56 -8.78
CA ARG A 57 -1.34 21.83 -10.21
C ARG A 57 0.08 22.33 -10.55
N VAL A 58 1.06 22.11 -9.67
CA VAL A 58 2.46 22.42 -9.95
C VAL A 58 3.25 21.12 -10.16
N TRP A 59 4.05 21.07 -11.23
CA TRP A 59 4.98 19.97 -11.49
C TRP A 59 6.23 20.14 -10.61
N LEU A 60 6.53 19.11 -9.81
CA LEU A 60 7.70 19.09 -8.95
C LEU A 60 8.57 17.86 -9.24
N SER A 61 9.89 18.06 -9.23
CA SER A 61 10.86 16.96 -9.26
C SER A 61 10.86 16.22 -7.91
N CYS A 62 11.35 14.98 -7.89
CA CYS A 62 11.48 14.22 -6.65
C CYS A 62 12.33 14.96 -5.59
N THR A 63 13.40 15.63 -6.02
CA THR A 63 14.30 16.37 -5.12
C THR A 63 13.60 17.61 -4.52
N ALA A 64 12.77 18.30 -5.30
CA ALA A 64 11.95 19.40 -4.80
C ALA A 64 10.95 18.91 -3.75
N VAL A 65 10.28 17.78 -3.99
CA VAL A 65 9.36 17.18 -3.02
C VAL A 65 10.09 16.75 -1.74
N ALA A 66 11.26 16.12 -1.86
CA ALA A 66 12.05 15.68 -0.70
C ALA A 66 12.44 16.85 0.21
N ARG A 67 12.85 17.98 -0.38
CA ARG A 67 13.12 19.24 0.34
C ARG A 67 11.87 19.79 1.02
N LEU A 68 10.73 19.76 0.32
CA LEU A 68 9.46 20.29 0.82
C LEU A 68 8.95 19.55 2.05
N ILE A 69 9.10 18.22 2.09
CA ILE A 69 8.66 17.41 3.23
C ILE A 69 9.76 17.22 4.30
N GLY A 70 10.97 17.75 4.06
CA GLY A 70 12.12 17.67 4.97
C GLY A 70 12.72 16.27 5.10
N THR A 71 12.64 15.44 4.05
CA THR A 71 13.22 14.09 4.05
C THR A 71 14.51 14.06 3.25
N PRO A 72 15.65 13.63 3.84
CA PRO A 72 16.93 13.60 3.13
C PRO A 72 17.07 12.44 2.13
N ASP A 73 16.12 11.50 2.11
CA ASP A 73 16.19 10.28 1.31
C ASP A 73 15.34 10.40 0.03
N ASP A 74 15.99 10.86 -1.04
CA ASP A 74 15.37 11.01 -2.36
C ASP A 74 14.86 9.68 -2.94
N ARG A 75 15.55 8.56 -2.66
CA ARG A 75 15.14 7.23 -3.17
C ARG A 75 13.83 6.80 -2.55
N LYS A 76 13.67 6.97 -1.23
CA LYS A 76 12.41 6.69 -0.54
C LYS A 76 11.29 7.62 -1.00
N THR A 77 11.60 8.90 -1.18
CA THR A 77 10.62 9.89 -1.68
C THR A 77 10.13 9.52 -3.06
N ARG A 78 11.03 9.12 -3.96
CA ARG A 78 10.69 8.64 -5.30
C ARG A 78 9.78 7.41 -5.26
N ALA A 79 10.11 6.41 -4.44
CA ALA A 79 9.28 5.21 -4.31
C ALA A 79 7.86 5.53 -3.80
N ARG A 80 7.72 6.51 -2.91
CA ARG A 80 6.42 6.99 -2.41
C ARG A 80 5.64 7.74 -3.50
N LEU A 81 6.31 8.63 -4.23
CA LEU A 81 5.69 9.35 -5.35
C LEU A 81 5.23 8.39 -6.45
N ASP A 82 6.03 7.37 -6.78
CA ASP A 82 5.65 6.36 -7.75
C ASP A 82 4.41 5.57 -7.29
N ARG A 83 4.29 5.24 -6.00
CA ARG A 83 3.06 4.63 -5.44
C ARG A 83 1.85 5.56 -5.53
N LEU A 84 1.99 6.83 -5.16
CA LEU A 84 0.91 7.82 -5.27
C LEU A 84 0.46 8.00 -6.73
N ALA A 85 1.40 7.91 -7.69
CA ALA A 85 1.09 7.96 -9.11
C ALA A 85 0.36 6.69 -9.60
N SER A 86 0.78 5.51 -9.13
CA SER A 86 0.05 4.25 -9.39
C SER A 86 -1.36 4.27 -8.81
N ASP A 87 -1.54 4.85 -7.62
CA ASP A 87 -2.84 5.07 -6.97
C ASP A 87 -3.69 6.16 -7.64
N ARG A 88 -3.18 6.79 -8.72
CA ARG A 88 -3.78 7.92 -9.43
C ARG A 88 -3.99 9.19 -8.59
N LYS A 89 -3.45 9.25 -7.36
CA LYS A 89 -3.56 10.44 -6.48
C LYS A 89 -2.76 11.63 -7.00
N ILE A 90 -1.71 11.35 -7.77
CA ILE A 90 -0.87 12.34 -8.45
C ILE A 90 -0.61 11.89 -9.88
N GLU A 91 -0.30 12.82 -10.76
CA GLU A 91 0.15 12.51 -12.12
C GLU A 91 1.68 12.46 -12.15
N ARG A 92 2.25 11.59 -12.99
CA ARG A 92 3.68 11.48 -13.22
C ARG A 92 3.96 11.74 -14.69
N LYS A 93 4.94 12.60 -14.97
CA LYS A 93 5.46 12.88 -16.31
C LYS A 93 6.98 12.73 -16.32
N ARG A 94 7.56 12.34 -17.45
CA ARG A 94 8.99 12.55 -17.68
C ARG A 94 9.15 13.93 -18.31
N GLU A 95 9.91 14.79 -17.66
CA GLU A 95 10.27 16.07 -18.27
C GLU A 95 11.11 15.80 -19.52
N GLN A 96 10.90 16.58 -20.59
CA GLN A 96 11.72 16.45 -21.80
C GLN A 96 13.11 17.05 -21.50
N GLY A 97 14.14 16.22 -21.44
CA GLY A 97 15.53 16.65 -21.21
C GLY A 97 16.29 15.76 -20.21
N ILE A 98 17.32 16.33 -19.59
CA ILE A 98 18.20 15.68 -18.60
C ILE A 98 17.51 15.55 -17.22
N HIS A 99 16.44 16.31 -17.00
CA HIS A 99 15.70 16.29 -15.75
C HIS A 99 14.80 15.05 -15.67
N GLY A 100 14.89 14.35 -14.54
CA GLY A 100 14.23 13.07 -14.32
C GLY A 100 12.70 13.14 -14.23
N PRO A 101 12.05 12.15 -13.57
CA PRO A 101 10.59 12.18 -13.43
C PRO A 101 10.13 13.37 -12.59
N VAL A 102 9.05 14.02 -13.06
CA VAL A 102 8.32 15.09 -12.38
C VAL A 102 6.90 14.62 -12.03
N TYR A 103 6.36 15.16 -10.96
CA TYR A 103 5.11 14.73 -10.35
C TYR A 103 4.19 15.92 -10.12
N LEU A 104 2.90 15.74 -10.38
CA LEU A 104 1.87 16.77 -10.28
C LEU A 104 0.79 16.33 -9.30
N PHE A 105 0.57 17.13 -8.24
CA PHE A 105 -0.58 16.90 -7.38
C PHE A 105 -1.84 17.51 -8.01
N ARG A 106 -2.82 16.64 -8.30
CA ARG A 106 -4.15 17.03 -8.77
C ARG A 106 -5.17 16.23 -7.96
N ARG A 107 -5.95 16.91 -7.12
CA ARG A 107 -7.23 16.35 -6.62
C ARG A 107 -8.03 15.89 -7.83
N ILE A 108 -8.21 14.58 -7.93
CA ILE A 108 -9.25 14.00 -8.76
C ILE A 108 -10.55 14.41 -8.08
N SER A 109 -11.28 15.32 -8.72
CA SER A 109 -12.64 15.69 -8.32
C SER A 109 -13.60 14.52 -8.47
#